data_AF-A0A5C6TR09-F1
#
_entry.id   AF-A0A5C6TR09-F1
#
_cell.length_a   1.000
_cell.length_b   1.000
_cell.length_c   1.000
_cell.angle_alpha   90.00
_cell.angle_beta   90.00
_cell.angle_gamma   90.00
#
_symmetry.space_group_name_H-M   'P 1'
#
loop_
_entity.id
_entity.type
_entity.pdbx_description
1 polymer ?
#
loop_
_entity_poly.entity_id
_entity_poly.type
_entity_poly.pdbx_seq_one_letter_code
_entity_poly.pdbx_strand_id
1 'polypeptide(L)'
;MSDRVERLANRFHDAQIEDDLLTASAILNETARSLNSDHILTLRMKAWLAYRQDDLVAARKACNQILLNLPHDDQVQQYLVLIDIADKKYDPAVQRLRKLQLKNPQDKFNETLSEMLSASFPR
;
A
#
# COMPACT_ATOMS: atom_id res chain seq x y z
N MET A 1 22.34 -2.37 -12.07
CA MET A 1 20.97 -2.83 -11.75
C MET A 1 20.17 -1.78 -10.97
N SER A 2 20.81 -1.02 -10.07
CA SER A 2 20.19 0.07 -9.29
C SER A 2 19.41 1.09 -10.13
N ASP A 3 20.02 1.66 -11.17
CA ASP A 3 19.41 2.74 -11.98
C ASP A 3 18.10 2.33 -12.66
N ARG A 4 17.95 1.04 -12.99
CA ARG A 4 16.73 0.54 -13.63
C ARG A 4 15.58 0.45 -12.63
N VAL A 5 15.85 -0.05 -11.43
CA VAL A 5 14.85 -0.17 -10.36
C VAL A 5 14.35 1.20 -9.95
N GLU A 6 15.27 2.15 -9.79
CA GLU A 6 14.95 3.54 -9.46
C GLU A 6 14.10 4.20 -10.55
N ARG A 7 14.45 4.05 -11.83
CA ARG A 7 13.62 4.57 -12.93
C ARG A 7 12.21 3.98 -12.96
N LEU A 8 12.06 2.67 -12.70
CA LEU A 8 10.75 2.04 -12.63
C LEU A 8 9.93 2.56 -11.45
N ALA A 9 10.56 2.73 -10.29
CA ALA A 9 9.91 3.28 -9.11
C ALA A 9 9.45 4.73 -9.33
N ASN A 10 10.30 5.58 -9.91
CA ASN A 10 9.97 6.98 -10.17
C ASN A 10 8.83 7.12 -11.19
N ARG A 11 8.91 6.40 -12.32
CA ARG A 11 7.83 6.40 -13.31
C ARG A 11 6.51 5.90 -12.73
N PHE A 12 6.56 4.90 -11.86
CA PHE A 12 5.35 4.42 -11.20
C PHE A 12 4.80 5.48 -10.24
N HIS A 13 5.66 6.14 -9.48
CA HIS A 13 5.27 7.23 -8.59
C HIS A 13 4.58 8.38 -9.35
N ASP A 14 5.10 8.77 -10.51
CA ASP A 14 4.47 9.79 -11.37
C ASP A 14 3.06 9.35 -11.78
N ALA A 15 2.90 8.09 -12.23
CA ALA A 15 1.60 7.52 -12.55
C ALA A 15 0.65 7.45 -11.33
N GLN A 16 1.19 7.28 -10.11
CA GLN A 16 0.37 7.32 -8.89
C GLN A 16 -0.16 8.72 -8.60
N ILE A 17 0.67 9.75 -8.79
CA ILE A 17 0.28 11.15 -8.61
C ILE A 17 -0.80 11.53 -9.61
N GLU A 18 -0.64 11.11 -10.87
CA GLU A 18 -1.58 11.41 -11.95
C GLU A 18 -2.84 10.53 -11.95
N ASP A 19 -2.88 9.52 -11.08
CA ASP A 19 -3.89 8.46 -11.08
C ASP A 19 -4.06 7.74 -12.44
N ASP A 20 -2.98 7.65 -13.21
CA ASP A 20 -2.97 6.96 -14.50
C ASP A 20 -2.83 5.45 -14.28
N LEU A 21 -3.97 4.79 -14.08
CA LEU A 21 -4.03 3.33 -13.85
C LEU A 21 -3.53 2.52 -15.04
N LEU A 22 -3.65 3.05 -16.27
CA LEU A 22 -3.18 2.36 -17.48
C LEU A 22 -1.65 2.34 -17.50
N THR A 23 -1.02 3.50 -17.29
CA THR A 23 0.43 3.63 -17.23
C THR A 23 1.00 2.87 -16.02
N ALA A 24 0.36 2.97 -14.85
CA ALA A 24 0.75 2.21 -13.66
C ALA A 24 0.71 0.69 -13.92
N SER A 25 -0.32 0.18 -14.60
CA SER A 25 -0.42 -1.24 -14.98
C SER A 25 0.68 -1.66 -15.94
N ALA A 26 0.99 -0.82 -16.94
CA ALA A 26 2.08 -1.08 -17.89
C ALA A 26 3.44 -1.16 -17.18
N ILE A 27 3.72 -0.22 -16.28
CA ILE A 27 4.97 -0.17 -15.50
C ILE A 27 5.06 -1.37 -14.55
N LEU A 28 3.95 -1.76 -13.92
CA LEU A 28 3.91 -2.95 -13.07
C LEU A 28 4.29 -4.21 -13.88
N ASN A 29 3.72 -4.38 -15.08
CA ASN A 29 4.03 -5.51 -15.95
C ASN A 29 5.51 -5.52 -16.36
N GLU A 30 6.08 -4.35 -16.67
CA GLU A 30 7.50 -4.20 -16.97
C GLU A 30 8.38 -4.58 -15.75
N THR A 31 7.98 -4.12 -14.57
CA THR A 31 8.67 -4.39 -13.30
C THR A 31 8.65 -5.87 -12.96
N ALA A 32 7.50 -6.53 -13.08
CA ALA A 32 7.35 -7.96 -12.81
C ALA A 32 8.21 -8.83 -13.72
N ARG A 33 8.38 -8.44 -15.00
CA ARG A 33 9.30 -9.12 -15.94
C ARG A 33 10.77 -8.89 -15.60
N SER A 34 11.09 -7.73 -15.03
CA SER A 34 12.48 -7.32 -14.77
C SER A 34 13.02 -7.83 -13.44
N LEU A 35 12.18 -7.83 -12.39
CA LEU A 35 12.58 -8.10 -11.01
C LEU A 35 11.98 -9.37 -10.42
N ASN A 36 11.11 -10.06 -11.16
CA ASN A 36 10.18 -11.12 -10.72
C ASN A 36 8.87 -10.59 -10.10
N SER A 37 7.86 -11.45 -10.07
CA SER A 37 6.50 -11.13 -9.61
C SER A 37 6.37 -10.89 -8.11
N ASP A 38 7.31 -11.40 -7.33
CA ASP A 38 7.26 -11.50 -5.87
C ASP A 38 8.27 -10.55 -5.20
N HIS A 39 9.02 -9.80 -6.01
CA HIS A 39 9.93 -8.77 -5.56
C HIS A 39 9.15 -7.67 -4.85
N ILE A 40 9.70 -7.14 -3.76
CA ILE A 40 9.02 -6.19 -2.87
C ILE A 40 8.46 -4.99 -3.65
N LEU A 41 9.24 -4.41 -4.57
CA LEU A 41 8.77 -3.31 -5.42
C LEU A 41 7.56 -3.72 -6.28
N THR A 42 7.62 -4.88 -6.94
CA THR A 42 6.53 -5.42 -7.73
C THR A 42 5.26 -5.60 -6.88
N LEU A 43 5.41 -6.14 -5.68
CA LEU A 43 4.29 -6.36 -4.75
C LEU A 43 3.68 -5.03 -4.26
N ARG A 44 4.50 -4.01 -4.00
CA ARG A 44 4.01 -2.67 -3.61
C ARG A 44 3.20 -2.03 -4.73
N MET A 45 3.70 -2.11 -5.97
CA MET A 45 2.98 -1.63 -7.16
C MET A 45 1.65 -2.39 -7.35
N LYS A 46 1.66 -3.72 -7.21
CA LYS A 46 0.44 -4.55 -7.25
C LYS A 46 -0.57 -4.15 -6.19
N ALA A 47 -0.12 -3.96 -4.95
CA ALA A 47 -0.99 -3.60 -3.83
C ALA A 47 -1.69 -2.26 -4.09
N TRP A 48 -0.93 -1.25 -4.53
CA TRP A 48 -1.49 0.06 -4.86
C TRP A 48 -2.50 -0.04 -6.02
N LEU A 49 -2.12 -0.69 -7.13
CA LEU A 49 -2.99 -0.76 -8.31
C LEU A 49 -4.29 -1.50 -8.01
N ALA A 50 -4.21 -2.62 -7.29
CA ALA A 50 -5.39 -3.37 -6.86
C ALA A 50 -6.29 -2.53 -5.95
N TYR A 51 -5.72 -1.79 -5.00
CA TYR A 51 -6.49 -0.89 -4.13
C TYR A 51 -7.20 0.21 -4.94
N ARG A 52 -6.52 0.83 -5.92
CA ARG A 52 -7.14 1.83 -6.80
C ARG A 52 -8.26 1.29 -7.68
N GLN A 53 -8.22 -0.01 -7.98
CA GLN A 53 -9.24 -0.71 -8.75
C GLN A 53 -10.36 -1.30 -7.88
N ASP A 54 -10.40 -0.96 -6.58
CA ASP A 54 -11.33 -1.52 -5.59
C ASP A 54 -11.24 -3.05 -5.41
N ASP A 55 -10.16 -3.67 -5.89
CA ASP A 55 -9.85 -5.08 -5.62
C ASP A 55 -9.09 -5.21 -4.29
N LEU A 56 -9.86 -5.02 -3.20
CA LEU A 56 -9.33 -5.05 -1.84
C LEU A 56 -8.74 -6.43 -1.46
N VAL A 57 -9.21 -7.50 -2.09
CA VAL A 57 -8.70 -8.87 -1.87
C VAL A 57 -7.31 -9.00 -2.46
N ALA A 58 -7.10 -8.59 -3.71
CA ALA A 58 -5.79 -8.62 -4.34
C ALA A 58 -4.81 -7.65 -3.66
N ALA A 59 -5.28 -6.44 -3.28
CA ALA A 59 -4.46 -5.46 -2.56
C ALA A 59 -3.93 -6.05 -1.25
N ARG A 60 -4.81 -6.64 -0.45
CA ARG A 60 -4.45 -7.29 0.82
C ARG A 60 -3.51 -8.47 0.60
N LYS A 61 -3.74 -9.29 -0.42
CA LYS A 61 -2.87 -10.43 -0.76
C LYS A 61 -1.44 -9.97 -1.03
N ALA A 62 -1.28 -8.91 -1.83
CA ALA A 62 0.04 -8.36 -2.13
C ALA A 62 0.74 -7.79 -0.88
N CYS A 63 0.02 -7.04 -0.03
CA CYS A 63 0.55 -6.56 1.25
C CYS A 63 1.01 -7.71 2.15
N ASN A 64 0.19 -8.75 2.30
CA ASN A 64 0.55 -9.91 3.12
C ASN A 64 1.80 -10.63 2.60
N GLN A 65 1.97 -10.73 1.28
CA GLN A 65 3.19 -11.28 0.68
C GLN A 65 4.43 -10.46 1.01
N ILE A 66 4.32 -9.13 1.08
CA ILE A 66 5.44 -8.28 1.52
C ILE A 66 5.78 -8.58 2.99
N LEU A 67 4.75 -8.66 3.84
CA LEU A 67 4.94 -8.89 5.28
C LEU A 67 5.52 -10.26 5.62
N LEU A 68 5.44 -11.26 4.73
CA LEU A 68 6.15 -12.53 4.90
C LEU A 68 7.69 -12.33 4.92
N ASN A 69 8.18 -11.36 4.15
CA ASN A 69 9.61 -11.05 4.05
C ASN A 69 10.02 -9.88 4.97
N LEU A 70 9.11 -8.93 5.16
CA LEU A 70 9.32 -7.73 5.98
C LEU A 70 8.18 -7.57 7.01
N PRO A 71 8.17 -8.35 8.11
CA PRO A 71 7.04 -8.37 9.05
C PRO A 71 6.74 -7.04 9.74
N HIS A 72 7.73 -6.14 9.80
CA HIS A 72 7.67 -4.85 10.49
C HIS A 72 7.69 -3.65 9.53
N ASP A 73 7.29 -3.86 8.28
CA ASP A 73 7.20 -2.80 7.27
C ASP A 73 6.02 -1.87 7.58
N ASP A 74 6.30 -0.76 8.26
CA ASP A 74 5.27 0.17 8.72
C ASP A 74 4.44 0.75 7.57
N GLN A 75 5.07 0.99 6.41
CA GLN A 75 4.37 1.50 5.24
C GLN A 75 3.34 0.49 4.71
N VAL A 76 3.67 -0.80 4.70
CA VAL A 76 2.71 -1.85 4.30
C VAL A 76 1.61 -2.01 5.35
N GLN A 77 1.94 -1.88 6.63
CA GLN A 77 0.96 -1.88 7.70
C GLN A 77 -0.02 -0.70 7.56
N GLN A 78 0.46 0.49 7.22
CA GLN A 78 -0.37 1.66 6.92
C GLN A 78 -1.29 1.42 5.72
N TYR A 79 -0.78 0.81 4.65
CA TYR A 79 -1.61 0.41 3.50
C TYR A 79 -2.72 -0.58 3.87
N LEU A 80 -2.43 -1.53 4.76
CA LEU A 80 -3.46 -2.44 5.27
C LEU A 80 -4.53 -1.69 6.08
N VAL A 81 -4.20 -0.61 6.79
CA VAL A 81 -5.21 0.24 7.45
C VAL A 81 -6.13 0.88 6.41
N LEU A 82 -5.59 1.43 5.31
CA LEU A 82 -6.40 1.99 4.22
C LEU A 82 -7.34 0.94 3.61
N ILE A 83 -6.81 -0.25 3.34
CA ILE A 83 -7.60 -1.36 2.80
C ILE A 83 -8.68 -1.78 3.81
N ASP A 84 -8.37 -1.85 5.11
CA ASP A 84 -9.33 -2.18 6.16
C ASP A 84 -10.44 -1.12 6.25
N ILE A 85 -10.13 0.18 6.09
CA ILE A 85 -11.12 1.27 6.03
C ILE A 85 -12.03 1.11 4.81
N ALA A 86 -11.46 0.92 3.62
CA ALA A 86 -12.22 0.75 2.38
C ALA A 86 -13.16 -0.48 2.43
N ASP A 87 -12.69 -1.56 3.05
CA ASP A 87 -13.44 -2.80 3.29
C ASP A 87 -14.42 -2.70 4.47
N LYS A 88 -14.59 -1.51 5.06
CA LYS A 88 -15.42 -1.24 6.25
C LYS A 88 -15.09 -2.11 7.47
N LYS A 89 -13.87 -2.64 7.52
CA LYS A 89 -13.33 -3.43 8.64
C LYS A 89 -12.66 -2.50 9.66
N TYR A 90 -13.48 -1.69 10.31
CA TYR A 90 -12.99 -0.64 11.20
C TYR A 90 -12.28 -1.19 12.45
N ASP A 91 -12.74 -2.31 13.01
CA ASP A 91 -12.09 -2.91 14.19
C ASP A 91 -10.63 -3.34 13.90
N PRO A 92 -10.34 -4.13 12.84
CA PRO A 92 -8.98 -4.40 12.40
C PRO A 92 -8.16 -3.14 12.12
N ALA A 93 -8.75 -2.15 11.43
CA ALA A 93 -8.09 -0.90 11.09
C ALA A 93 -7.62 -0.14 12.36
N VAL A 94 -8.51 0.00 13.36
CA VAL A 94 -8.20 0.65 14.64
C VAL A 94 -7.10 -0.09 15.40
N GLN A 95 -7.18 -1.42 15.47
CA GLN A 95 -6.16 -2.21 16.16
C GLN A 95 -4.78 -2.06 15.51
N ARG A 96 -4.72 -2.07 14.18
CA ARG A 96 -3.48 -1.91 13.43
C ARG A 96 -2.92 -0.50 13.56
N LEU A 97 -3.77 0.52 13.43
CA LEU A 97 -3.36 1.92 13.55
C LEU A 97 -2.83 2.25 14.95
N ARG A 98 -3.47 1.73 16.01
CA ARG A 98 -2.96 1.91 17.39
C ARG A 98 -1.55 1.36 17.55
N LYS A 99 -1.24 0.19 16.97
CA LYS A 99 0.12 -0.38 17.01
C LYS A 99 1.13 0.50 16.29
N LEU A 100 0.75 1.07 15.14
CA LEU A 100 1.58 2.00 14.38
C LEU A 100 1.84 3.30 15.14
N GLN A 101 0.82 3.89 15.76
CA GLN A 101 0.93 5.10 16.57
C GLN A 101 1.76 4.89 17.85
N LEU A 102 1.70 3.70 18.47
CA LEU A 102 2.56 3.37 19.60
C LEU A 102 4.04 3.31 19.20
N LYS A 103 4.32 2.85 17.97
CA LYS A 103 5.69 2.74 17.44
C LYS A 103 6.22 4.08 16.94
N ASN A 104 5.39 4.85 16.23
CA ASN A 104 5.73 6.17 15.71
C ASN A 104 4.59 7.17 15.97
N PRO A 105 4.56 7.81 17.15
CA PRO A 105 3.47 8.70 17.54
C PRO A 105 3.38 9.99 16.74
N GLN A 106 4.47 10.41 16.09
CA GLN A 106 4.56 11.67 15.33
C GLN A 106 4.40 11.47 13.82
N ASP A 107 4.03 10.26 13.41
CA ASP A 107 3.79 9.94 12.01
C ASP A 107 2.50 10.62 11.54
N LYS A 108 2.65 11.70 10.76
CA LYS A 108 1.52 12.45 10.21
C LYS A 108 0.58 11.59 9.38
N PHE A 109 1.09 10.54 8.73
CA PHE A 109 0.23 9.66 7.95
C PHE A 109 -0.67 8.82 8.87
N ASN A 110 -0.14 8.34 10.01
CA ASN A 110 -0.95 7.69 11.04
C ASN A 110 -2.00 8.63 11.64
N GLU A 111 -1.71 9.93 11.76
CA GLU A 111 -2.71 10.95 12.17
C GLU A 111 -3.83 11.05 11.13
N THR A 112 -3.49 11.20 9.84
CA THR A 112 -4.48 11.23 8.74
C THR A 112 -5.35 9.97 8.70
N LEU A 113 -4.77 8.78 8.87
CA LEU A 113 -5.52 7.53 8.94
C LEU A 113 -6.52 7.50 10.12
N SER A 114 -6.16 8.12 11.25
CA SER A 114 -7.03 8.23 12.42
C SER A 114 -8.24 9.13 12.15
N GLU A 115 -8.03 10.23 11.44
CA GLU A 115 -9.09 11.15 11.02
C GLU A 115 -10.05 10.46 10.04
N MET A 116 -9.51 9.77 9.03
CA MET A 116 -10.28 9.00 8.05
C MET A 116 -11.17 7.93 8.71
N LEU A 117 -10.63 7.18 9.68
CA LEU A 117 -11.38 6.19 10.46
C LEU A 117 -12.53 6.83 11.23
N SER A 118 -12.27 7.95 11.89
CA SER A 118 -13.27 8.65 12.70
C SER A 118 -14.41 9.20 11.84
N ALA A 119 -14.09 9.70 10.64
CA ALA A 119 -15.10 10.17 9.68
C ALA A 119 -15.95 9.02 9.09
N SER A 120 -15.34 7.85 8.89
CA SER A 120 -16.00 6.66 8.31
C SER A 120 -16.85 5.88 9.32
N PHE A 121 -16.67 6.16 10.62
CA PHE A 121 -17.37 5.53 11.75
C PHE A 121 -17.89 6.61 12.72
N PRO A 122 -18.96 7.35 12.36
CA PRO A 122 -19.62 8.24 13.31
C PRO A 122 -20.24 7.41 14.43
N ARG A 123 -19.91 7.76 15.68
CA ARG A 123 -20.45 7.14 16.89
C ARG A 123 -21.94 7.42 17.05
#